data_AF-A0A6N9VGB9-F1
#
_entry.id   AF-A0A6N9VGB9-F1
#
_cell.length_a   1.000
_cell.length_b   1.000
_cell.length_c   1.000
_cell.angle_alpha   90.00
_cell.angle_beta   90.00
_cell.angle_gamma   90.00
#
_symmetry.space_group_name_H-M   'P 1'
#
loop_
_entity.id
_entity.type
_entity.pdbx_description
1 polymer ?
#
loop_
_entity_poly.entity_id
_entity_poly.type
_entity_poly.pdbx_seq_one_letter_code
_entity_poly.pdbx_strand_id
1 'polypeptide(L)'
;MSIPWGDIATIAIASAGLAISIVACKAAARSAAEAKRAADSAEDVASVERDRWHADLTPQFDLELTETGHGQALLLIRLTGPDSLRHLDHIAVEVRNNDRDHVALNPGVEVTQADVDNLVWGPYRFSPGVNGTDEHGRSPEPFPLDVGAGTQRAMQRTRPGAWMRGKTQGVWQGEYVGQPIRLVLTCRRGDREWVLARQLENPLFDAGT
;
A
#
# COMPACT_ATOMS: atom_id res chain seq x y z
N MET A 1 -74.03 -58.10 5.53
CA MET A 1 -72.69 -58.07 4.89
C MET A 1 -72.14 -56.66 5.12
N SER A 2 -71.35 -56.50 6.16
CA SER A 2 -70.72 -55.24 6.58
C SER A 2 -69.44 -55.01 5.76
N ILE A 3 -69.25 -53.79 5.29
CA ILE A 3 -68.37 -53.44 4.17
C ILE A 3 -66.96 -53.10 4.69
N PRO A 4 -65.86 -53.61 4.11
CA PRO A 4 -64.53 -53.08 4.42
C PRO A 4 -64.33 -51.77 3.64
N TRP A 5 -64.89 -50.67 4.17
CA TRP A 5 -64.57 -49.30 3.74
C TRP A 5 -63.13 -48.87 4.10
N GLY A 6 -62.33 -49.77 4.71
CA GLY A 6 -60.97 -49.49 5.19
C GLY A 6 -59.90 -49.37 4.10
N ASP A 7 -60.11 -49.89 2.90
CA ASP A 7 -59.04 -49.95 1.87
C ASP A 7 -59.04 -48.76 0.88
N ILE A 8 -60.16 -48.07 0.70
CA ILE A 8 -60.22 -46.93 -0.25
C ILE A 8 -59.76 -45.63 0.44
N ALA A 9 -59.96 -45.50 1.76
CA ALA A 9 -59.46 -44.35 2.52
C ALA A 9 -57.92 -44.34 2.62
N THR A 10 -57.29 -45.51 2.67
CA THR A 10 -55.84 -45.66 2.87
C THR A 10 -55.04 -45.35 1.59
N ILE A 11 -55.60 -45.62 0.40
CA ILE A 11 -54.96 -45.32 -0.90
C ILE A 11 -55.12 -43.84 -1.30
N ALA A 12 -56.23 -43.19 -0.92
CA ALA A 12 -56.47 -41.78 -1.20
C ALA A 12 -55.59 -40.83 -0.33
N ILE A 13 -55.29 -41.22 0.91
CA ILE A 13 -54.44 -40.42 1.81
C ILE A 13 -52.95 -40.53 1.42
N ALA A 14 -52.50 -41.69 0.92
CA ALA A 14 -51.12 -41.91 0.50
C ALA A 14 -50.74 -41.15 -0.80
N SER A 15 -51.67 -41.05 -1.75
CA SER A 15 -51.45 -40.36 -3.04
C SER A 15 -51.44 -38.82 -2.91
N ALA A 16 -52.29 -38.26 -2.04
CA ALA A 16 -52.28 -36.83 -1.73
C ALA A 16 -50.97 -36.40 -1.01
N GLY A 17 -50.48 -37.22 -0.07
CA GLY A 17 -49.21 -36.99 0.62
C GLY A 17 -48.00 -36.97 -0.34
N LEU A 18 -47.97 -37.87 -1.33
CA LEU A 18 -46.91 -37.92 -2.33
C LEU A 18 -46.91 -36.66 -3.22
N ALA A 19 -48.08 -36.23 -3.69
CA ALA A 19 -48.20 -35.02 -4.52
C ALA A 19 -47.76 -33.76 -3.75
N ILE A 20 -48.15 -33.62 -2.48
CA ILE A 20 -47.73 -32.51 -1.62
C ILE A 20 -46.21 -32.54 -1.40
N SER A 21 -45.61 -33.73 -1.17
CA SER A 21 -44.17 -33.88 -0.97
C SER A 21 -43.34 -33.49 -2.21
N ILE A 22 -43.82 -33.82 -3.41
CA ILE A 22 -43.15 -33.47 -4.67
C ILE A 22 -43.20 -31.96 -4.89
N VAL A 23 -44.34 -31.31 -4.62
CA VAL A 23 -44.47 -29.86 -4.70
C VAL A 23 -43.57 -29.17 -3.67
N ALA A 24 -43.54 -29.67 -2.43
CA ALA A 24 -42.66 -29.16 -1.38
C ALA A 24 -41.18 -29.31 -1.72
N CYS A 25 -40.77 -30.47 -2.27
CA CYS A 25 -39.39 -30.72 -2.68
C CYS A 25 -38.98 -29.80 -3.85
N LYS A 26 -39.84 -29.61 -4.84
CA LYS A 26 -39.60 -28.67 -5.95
C LYS A 26 -39.54 -27.22 -5.46
N ALA A 27 -40.40 -26.83 -4.53
CA ALA A 27 -40.35 -25.51 -3.90
C ALA A 27 -39.04 -25.32 -3.13
N ALA A 28 -38.66 -26.28 -2.29
CA ALA A 28 -37.41 -26.25 -1.53
C ALA A 28 -36.17 -26.18 -2.44
N ALA A 29 -36.15 -26.95 -3.54
CA ALA A 29 -35.05 -26.91 -4.51
C ALA A 29 -34.97 -25.55 -5.23
N ARG A 30 -36.11 -24.95 -5.59
CA ARG A 30 -36.15 -23.60 -6.16
C ARG A 30 -35.69 -22.55 -5.17
N SER A 31 -36.19 -22.60 -3.94
CA SER A 31 -35.77 -21.71 -2.86
C SER A 31 -34.28 -21.84 -2.56
N ALA A 32 -33.71 -23.05 -2.58
CA ALA A 32 -32.27 -23.24 -2.42
C ALA A 32 -31.46 -22.64 -3.58
N ALA A 33 -31.93 -22.79 -4.82
CA ALA A 33 -31.26 -22.22 -5.99
C ALA A 33 -31.37 -20.68 -6.04
N GLU A 34 -32.48 -20.12 -5.58
CA GLU A 34 -32.68 -18.67 -5.43
C GLU A 34 -31.84 -18.10 -4.29
N ALA A 35 -31.80 -18.79 -3.14
CA ALA A 35 -30.93 -18.43 -2.02
C ALA A 35 -29.46 -18.44 -2.42
N LYS A 36 -29.02 -19.44 -3.20
CA LYS A 36 -27.67 -19.48 -3.74
C LYS A 36 -27.39 -18.30 -4.66
N ARG A 37 -28.28 -18.01 -5.62
CA ARG A 37 -28.13 -16.85 -6.52
C ARG A 37 -28.09 -15.52 -5.76
N ALA A 38 -28.94 -15.38 -4.74
CA ALA A 38 -28.95 -14.20 -3.87
C ALA A 38 -27.65 -14.08 -3.06
N ALA A 39 -27.11 -15.19 -2.55
CA ALA A 39 -25.83 -15.21 -1.85
C ALA A 39 -24.66 -14.84 -2.78
N ASP A 40 -24.63 -15.42 -3.98
CA ASP A 40 -23.60 -15.13 -4.98
C ASP A 40 -23.65 -13.63 -5.38
N SER A 41 -24.85 -13.06 -5.64
CA SER A 41 -25.00 -11.62 -5.92
C SER A 41 -24.67 -10.72 -4.73
N ALA A 42 -24.99 -11.15 -3.50
CA ALA A 42 -24.64 -10.40 -2.29
C ALA A 42 -23.12 -10.35 -2.10
N GLU A 43 -22.40 -11.43 -2.43
CA GLU A 43 -20.93 -11.46 -2.40
C GLU A 43 -20.32 -10.53 -3.44
N ASP A 44 -20.84 -10.53 -4.68
CA ASP A 44 -20.39 -9.61 -5.74
C ASP A 44 -20.56 -8.15 -5.31
N VAL A 45 -21.75 -7.78 -4.81
CA VAL A 45 -22.01 -6.42 -4.30
C VAL A 45 -21.10 -6.11 -3.12
N ALA A 46 -20.93 -7.05 -2.18
CA ALA A 46 -20.03 -6.87 -1.05
C ALA A 46 -18.57 -6.67 -1.48
N SER A 47 -18.11 -7.30 -2.55
CA SER A 47 -16.76 -7.05 -3.10
C SER A 47 -16.63 -5.66 -3.69
N VAL A 48 -17.62 -5.19 -4.45
CA VAL A 48 -17.61 -3.84 -5.05
C VAL A 48 -17.65 -2.77 -3.97
N GLU A 49 -18.46 -2.95 -2.93
CA GLU A 49 -18.52 -2.02 -1.80
C GLU A 49 -17.22 -2.03 -0.98
N ARG A 50 -16.56 -3.18 -0.85
CA ARG A 50 -15.23 -3.26 -0.22
C ARG A 50 -14.19 -2.46 -1.00
N ASP A 51 -14.15 -2.60 -2.32
CA ASP A 51 -13.21 -1.89 -3.19
C ASP A 51 -13.47 -0.38 -3.18
N ARG A 52 -14.75 0.00 -3.26
CA ARG A 52 -15.15 1.41 -3.15
C ARG A 52 -14.74 2.00 -1.81
N TRP A 53 -14.97 1.27 -0.72
CA TRP A 53 -14.58 1.75 0.60
C TRP A 53 -13.06 1.84 0.77
N HIS A 54 -12.29 0.92 0.17
CA HIS A 54 -10.83 1.01 0.14
C HIS A 54 -10.34 2.27 -0.58
N ALA A 55 -10.95 2.58 -1.73
CA ALA A 55 -10.66 3.80 -2.47
C ALA A 55 -11.05 5.08 -1.69
N ASP A 56 -12.23 5.10 -1.07
CA ASP A 56 -12.73 6.23 -0.28
C ASP A 56 -11.91 6.49 0.99
N LEU A 57 -11.10 5.52 1.42
CA LEU A 57 -10.18 5.63 2.55
C LEU A 57 -8.72 5.85 2.12
N THR A 58 -8.46 6.11 0.84
CA THR A 58 -7.08 6.31 0.35
C THR A 58 -6.40 7.45 1.10
N PRO A 59 -5.25 7.21 1.77
CA PRO A 59 -4.57 8.23 2.55
C PRO A 59 -4.10 9.41 1.71
N GLN A 60 -4.30 10.61 2.24
CA GLN A 60 -3.86 11.88 1.66
C GLN A 60 -2.76 12.45 2.53
N PHE A 61 -1.64 12.79 1.90
CA PHE A 61 -0.46 13.31 2.58
C PHE A 61 -0.10 14.69 2.04
N ASP A 62 0.25 15.58 2.96
CA ASP A 62 1.01 16.79 2.67
C ASP A 62 2.46 16.54 3.08
N LEU A 63 3.37 16.73 2.12
CA LEU A 63 4.79 16.41 2.25
C LEU A 63 5.60 17.65 1.90
N GLU A 64 6.46 18.07 2.83
CA GLU A 64 7.25 19.29 2.67
C GLU A 64 8.71 19.01 3.07
N LEU A 65 9.65 19.41 2.22
CA LEU A 65 11.08 19.34 2.52
C LEU A 65 11.62 20.73 2.81
N THR A 66 12.23 20.90 3.98
CA THR A 66 12.92 22.14 4.36
C THR A 66 14.41 21.89 4.52
N GLU A 67 15.26 22.57 3.74
CA GLU A 67 16.71 22.52 3.95
C GLU A 67 17.10 23.23 5.25
N THR A 68 17.94 22.58 6.04
CA THR A 68 18.44 23.11 7.32
C THR A 68 19.91 23.54 7.25
N GLY A 69 20.54 23.43 6.07
CA GLY A 69 21.91 23.82 5.79
C GLY A 69 22.88 22.63 5.68
N HIS A 70 24.04 22.86 5.04
CA HIS A 70 25.10 21.86 4.85
C HIS A 70 24.62 20.53 4.20
N GLY A 71 23.62 20.63 3.31
CA GLY A 71 22.99 19.47 2.67
C GLY A 71 22.14 18.61 3.62
N GLN A 72 21.76 19.13 4.78
CA GLN A 72 20.76 18.53 5.66
C GLN A 72 19.38 19.12 5.35
N ALA A 73 18.33 18.34 5.61
CA ALA A 73 16.95 18.74 5.45
C ALA A 73 16.04 18.03 6.45
N LEU A 74 14.84 18.57 6.65
CA LEU A 74 13.76 17.93 7.37
C LEU A 74 12.61 17.69 6.41
N LEU A 75 12.16 16.43 6.34
CA LEU A 75 10.92 16.06 5.66
C LEU A 75 9.79 16.07 6.68
N LEU A 76 8.84 16.97 6.50
CA LEU A 76 7.58 16.97 7.21
C LEU A 76 6.56 16.13 6.47
N ILE A 77 5.96 15.19 7.20
CA ILE A 77 4.95 14.26 6.69
C ILE A 77 3.68 14.49 7.50
N ARG A 78 2.62 15.00 6.86
CA ARG A 78 1.30 15.19 7.49
C ARG A 78 0.27 14.30 6.84
N LEU A 79 -0.49 13.54 7.64
CA LEU A 79 -1.65 12.80 7.15
C LEU A 79 -2.84 13.77 7.18
N THR A 80 -3.27 14.25 6.01
CA THR A 80 -4.29 15.31 5.91
C THR A 80 -5.71 14.77 5.73
N GLY A 81 -5.85 13.50 5.36
CA GLY A 81 -7.17 12.92 5.21
C GLY A 81 -7.18 11.57 4.51
N PRO A 82 -8.37 11.11 4.09
CA PRO A 82 -9.68 11.72 4.40
C PRO A 82 -10.04 11.56 5.88
N ASP A 83 -10.91 12.41 6.43
CA ASP A 83 -11.31 12.33 7.86
C ASP A 83 -11.93 10.97 8.24
N SER A 84 -12.57 10.30 7.29
CA SER A 84 -13.10 8.93 7.43
C SER A 84 -12.01 7.87 7.70
N LEU A 85 -10.76 8.15 7.31
CA LEU A 85 -9.59 7.31 7.59
C LEU A 85 -9.24 7.32 9.08
N ARG A 86 -9.40 8.45 9.75
CA ARG A 86 -9.06 8.70 11.17
C ARG A 86 -7.58 8.51 11.54
N HIS A 87 -6.97 7.38 11.22
CA HIS A 87 -5.57 7.06 11.51
C HIS A 87 -5.01 6.01 10.55
N LEU A 88 -3.70 5.88 10.56
CA LEU A 88 -2.94 4.77 10.01
C LEU A 88 -2.14 4.11 11.14
N ASP A 89 -2.21 2.78 11.20
CA ASP A 89 -1.48 1.97 12.19
C ASP A 89 0.02 1.91 11.84
N HIS A 90 0.32 2.01 10.55
CA HIS A 90 1.66 1.79 10.02
C HIS A 90 1.87 2.59 8.74
N ILE A 91 2.95 3.36 8.71
CA ILE A 91 3.43 4.11 7.55
C ILE A 91 4.92 3.80 7.40
N ALA A 92 5.28 3.10 6.34
CA ALA A 92 6.67 2.97 5.89
C ALA A 92 6.92 3.96 4.75
N VAL A 93 8.08 4.63 4.75
CA VAL A 93 8.42 5.64 3.74
C VAL A 93 9.78 5.32 3.15
N GLU A 94 9.82 5.02 1.86
CA GLU A 94 11.06 4.68 1.16
C GLU A 94 11.45 5.77 0.16
N VAL A 95 12.74 6.11 0.09
CA VAL A 95 13.28 6.88 -1.04
C VAL A 95 13.53 5.96 -2.23
N ARG A 96 12.86 6.25 -3.34
CA ARG A 96 13.05 5.51 -4.60
C ARG A 96 14.21 6.09 -5.41
N ASN A 97 14.87 5.20 -6.14
CA ASN A 97 15.88 5.56 -7.12
C ASN A 97 15.23 6.30 -8.31
N ASN A 98 16.06 7.02 -9.07
CA ASN A 98 15.68 7.51 -10.40
C ASN A 98 15.42 6.34 -11.38
N ASP A 99 14.92 6.65 -12.58
CA ASP A 99 14.56 5.62 -13.59
C ASP A 99 15.75 5.00 -14.32
N ARG A 100 16.99 5.35 -13.96
CA ARG A 100 18.16 4.81 -14.63
C ARG A 100 18.49 3.43 -14.07
N ASP A 101 18.86 2.51 -14.96
CA ASP A 101 19.42 1.23 -14.55
C ASP A 101 20.85 1.43 -14.06
N HIS A 102 21.06 1.22 -12.77
CA HIS A 102 22.37 1.29 -12.13
C HIS A 102 22.98 -0.11 -12.04
N VAL A 103 23.52 -0.58 -13.15
CA VAL A 103 24.27 -1.84 -13.19
C VAL A 103 25.74 -1.55 -12.90
N ALA A 104 26.38 -2.36 -12.05
CA ALA A 104 27.83 -2.30 -11.88
C ALA A 104 28.53 -2.68 -13.20
N LEU A 105 28.92 -1.69 -14.00
CA LEU A 105 29.74 -1.91 -15.19
C LEU A 105 31.20 -2.05 -14.77
N ASN A 106 31.75 -3.26 -14.89
CA ASN A 106 33.06 -3.67 -14.40
C ASN A 106 33.21 -3.51 -12.88
N PRO A 107 32.55 -4.34 -12.05
CA PRO A 107 32.85 -4.39 -10.64
C PRO A 107 34.32 -4.77 -10.49
N GLY A 108 35.16 -3.81 -10.13
CA GLY A 108 36.50 -4.12 -9.65
C GLY A 108 36.40 -5.03 -8.43
N VAL A 109 37.54 -5.54 -7.96
CA VAL A 109 37.61 -6.41 -6.77
C VAL A 109 37.03 -5.72 -5.50
N GLU A 110 36.83 -4.41 -5.52
CA GLU A 110 36.43 -3.57 -4.38
C GLU A 110 34.92 -3.23 -4.32
N VAL A 111 34.10 -3.57 -5.32
CA VAL A 111 32.67 -3.18 -5.36
C VAL A 111 31.79 -4.33 -5.77
N THR A 112 30.79 -4.63 -4.97
CA THR A 112 29.77 -5.64 -5.27
C THR A 112 28.52 -4.99 -5.87
N GLN A 113 27.67 -5.79 -6.53
CA GLN A 113 26.35 -5.31 -6.97
C GLN A 113 25.49 -4.91 -5.77
N ALA A 114 25.66 -5.55 -4.60
CA ALA A 114 24.96 -5.18 -3.38
C ALA A 114 25.30 -3.74 -2.93
N ASP A 115 26.57 -3.32 -3.06
CA ASP A 115 26.97 -1.93 -2.75
C ASP A 115 26.26 -0.92 -3.66
N VAL A 116 26.10 -1.27 -4.93
CA VAL A 116 25.40 -0.46 -5.94
C VAL A 116 23.89 -0.41 -5.68
N ASP A 117 23.28 -1.54 -5.33
CA ASP A 117 21.84 -1.66 -5.04
C ASP A 117 21.45 -0.93 -3.75
N ASN A 118 22.34 -0.97 -2.75
CA ASN A 118 22.17 -0.30 -1.47
C ASN A 118 22.30 1.22 -1.57
N LEU A 119 22.97 1.75 -2.60
CA LEU A 119 23.06 3.19 -2.80
C LEU A 119 21.69 3.78 -3.17
N VAL A 120 21.34 4.91 -2.54
CA VAL A 120 20.16 5.70 -2.92
C VAL A 120 20.51 6.57 -4.13
N TRP A 121 19.98 6.22 -5.29
CA TRP A 121 20.20 6.91 -6.57
C TRP A 121 19.19 8.04 -6.77
N GLY A 122 19.28 9.05 -5.91
CA GLY A 122 18.44 10.24 -5.93
C GLY A 122 19.15 11.41 -5.25
N PRO A 123 18.54 12.61 -5.23
CA PRO A 123 19.18 13.78 -4.64
C PRO A 123 19.29 13.74 -3.10
N TYR A 124 18.35 13.07 -2.44
CA TYR A 124 18.27 12.95 -0.98
C TYR A 124 18.10 11.49 -0.54
N ARG A 125 18.47 11.25 0.72
CA ARG A 125 18.19 10.02 1.47
C ARG A 125 17.81 10.40 2.91
N PHE A 126 17.19 9.50 3.66
CA PHE A 126 17.03 9.68 5.09
C PHE A 126 18.40 9.66 5.79
N SER A 127 18.53 10.41 6.87
CA SER A 127 19.77 10.45 7.64
C SER A 127 19.97 9.11 8.37
N PRO A 128 21.02 8.33 8.06
CA PRO A 128 21.21 7.00 8.64
C PRO A 128 21.28 7.03 10.17
N GLY A 129 20.66 6.04 10.83
CA GLY A 129 20.64 5.93 12.30
C GLY A 129 19.70 6.88 13.03
N VAL A 130 19.02 7.80 12.33
CA VAL A 130 18.01 8.69 12.91
C VAL A 130 16.62 8.12 12.71
N ASN A 131 15.75 8.11 13.73
CA ASN A 131 14.40 7.52 13.65
C ASN A 131 14.40 6.07 13.13
N GLY A 132 15.38 5.26 13.55
CA GLY A 132 15.53 3.86 13.11
C GLY A 132 15.85 3.68 11.62
N THR A 133 16.35 4.73 10.96
CA THR A 133 16.74 4.66 9.54
C THR A 133 17.88 3.68 9.32
N ASP A 134 17.76 2.86 8.28
CA ASP A 134 18.80 1.93 7.85
C ASP A 134 20.13 2.63 7.53
N GLU A 135 21.22 1.85 7.51
CA GLU A 135 22.57 2.35 7.29
C GLU A 135 22.77 3.04 5.92
N HIS A 136 21.92 2.72 4.94
CA HIS A 136 21.98 3.29 3.60
C HIS A 136 21.12 4.54 3.44
N GLY A 137 20.21 4.82 4.38
CA GLY A 137 19.30 5.96 4.38
C GLY A 137 18.06 5.76 3.52
N ARG A 138 17.65 4.52 3.25
CA ARG A 138 16.56 4.22 2.31
C ARG A 138 15.18 4.38 2.93
N SER A 139 14.99 3.96 4.18
CA SER A 139 13.74 4.07 4.93
C SER A 139 14.00 4.26 6.44
N PRO A 140 13.28 5.16 7.13
CA PRO A 140 13.18 5.17 8.59
C PRO A 140 12.35 3.97 9.08
N GLU A 141 12.33 3.79 10.40
CA GLU A 141 11.41 2.85 11.03
C GLU A 141 9.95 3.28 10.76
N PRO A 142 9.05 2.32 10.47
CA PRO A 142 7.64 2.63 10.27
C PRO A 142 6.98 3.24 11.51
N PHE A 143 5.94 4.05 11.28
CA PHE A 143 5.29 4.81 12.34
C PHE A 143 3.78 4.94 12.13
N PRO A 144 2.98 5.04 13.21
CA PRO A 144 1.56 5.37 13.12
C PRO A 144 1.37 6.89 12.95
N LEU A 145 0.21 7.30 12.42
CA LEU A 145 -0.19 8.71 12.37
C LEU A 145 -1.71 8.87 12.34
N ASP A 146 -2.23 9.79 13.15
CA ASP A 146 -3.62 10.22 13.09
C ASP A 146 -3.85 11.26 11.97
N VAL A 147 -5.05 11.30 11.42
CA VAL A 147 -5.45 12.35 10.47
C VAL A 147 -5.41 13.71 11.18
N GLY A 148 -4.77 14.69 10.55
CA GLY A 148 -4.48 16.02 11.10
C GLY A 148 -3.15 16.10 11.84
N ALA A 149 -2.50 14.96 12.13
CA ALA A 149 -1.18 14.94 12.74
C ALA A 149 -0.05 14.93 11.70
N GLY A 150 1.16 15.24 12.17
CA GLY A 150 2.36 15.19 11.35
C GLY A 150 3.59 14.76 12.12
N THR A 151 4.61 14.34 11.39
CA THR A 151 5.90 13.95 11.95
C THR A 151 7.05 14.41 11.05
N GLN A 152 8.24 14.55 11.62
CA GLN A 152 9.43 14.99 10.89
C GLN A 152 10.45 13.86 10.76
N ARG A 153 11.10 13.77 9.61
CA ARG A 153 12.19 12.83 9.35
C ARG A 153 13.41 13.60 8.85
N ALA A 154 14.56 13.33 9.46
CA ALA A 154 15.81 13.90 9.03
C ALA A 154 16.22 13.30 7.68
N MET A 155 16.56 14.17 6.74
CA MET A 155 17.09 13.80 5.45
C MET A 155 18.41 14.51 5.21
N GLN A 156 19.20 13.95 4.31
CA GLN A 156 20.44 14.54 3.86
C GLN A 156 20.62 14.31 2.36
N ARG A 157 21.33 15.23 1.72
CA ARG A 157 21.81 15.08 0.35
C ARG A 157 22.58 13.76 0.24
N THR A 158 22.31 13.01 -0.81
CA THR A 158 23.11 11.83 -1.15
C THR A 158 24.52 12.25 -1.54
N ARG A 159 25.44 11.30 -1.45
CA ARG A 159 26.83 11.46 -1.84
C ARG A 159 27.19 10.34 -2.82
N PRO A 160 28.17 10.58 -3.71
CA PRO A 160 28.67 9.52 -4.56
C PRO A 160 29.19 8.36 -3.69
N GLY A 161 28.99 7.13 -4.17
CA GLY A 161 29.56 5.94 -3.53
C GLY A 161 31.09 6.03 -3.49
N ALA A 162 31.72 5.39 -2.50
CA ALA A 162 33.17 5.45 -2.29
C ALA A 162 33.99 4.98 -3.51
N TRP A 163 33.38 4.13 -4.34
CA TRP A 163 33.98 3.60 -5.57
C TRP A 163 33.96 4.55 -6.76
N MET A 164 33.16 5.62 -6.71
CA MET A 164 33.07 6.62 -7.78
C MET A 164 34.20 7.64 -7.66
N ARG A 165 35.44 7.16 -7.75
CA ARG A 165 36.66 7.98 -7.59
C ARG A 165 36.63 9.18 -8.53
N GLY A 166 36.95 10.36 -7.97
CA GLY A 166 36.92 11.63 -8.71
C GLY A 166 35.55 12.30 -8.80
N LYS A 167 34.46 11.63 -8.40
CA LYS A 167 33.13 12.24 -8.34
C LYS A 167 32.98 13.05 -7.05
N THR A 168 32.97 14.37 -7.17
CA THR A 168 32.76 15.27 -6.02
C THR A 168 31.27 15.36 -5.66
N GLN A 169 30.97 15.86 -4.45
CA GLN A 169 29.58 16.09 -4.04
C GLN A 169 28.85 17.06 -4.98
N GLY A 170 29.51 18.13 -5.43
CA GLY A 170 28.91 19.10 -6.35
C GLY A 170 28.58 18.48 -7.72
N VAL A 171 29.48 17.68 -8.29
CA VAL A 171 29.22 16.96 -9.55
C VAL A 171 28.08 15.97 -9.38
N TRP A 172 28.08 15.20 -8.29
CA TRP A 172 27.00 14.25 -7.98
C TRP A 172 25.64 14.95 -7.85
N GLN A 173 25.54 16.03 -7.08
CA GLN A 173 24.30 16.78 -6.91
C GLN A 173 23.87 17.51 -8.20
N GLY A 174 24.83 17.94 -9.01
CA GLY A 174 24.60 18.52 -10.34
C GLY A 174 23.83 17.59 -11.28
N GLU A 175 24.01 16.27 -11.18
CA GLU A 175 23.28 15.28 -12.00
C GLU A 175 21.79 15.19 -11.67
N TYR A 176 21.40 15.61 -10.47
CA TYR A 176 20.02 15.57 -9.99
C TYR A 176 19.33 16.95 -10.03
N VAL A 177 19.97 17.98 -10.60
CA VAL A 177 19.32 19.28 -10.83
C VAL A 177 18.07 19.07 -11.69
N GLY A 178 16.95 19.61 -11.23
CA GLY A 178 15.65 19.46 -11.88
C GLY A 178 15.02 18.05 -11.76
N GLN A 179 15.67 17.10 -11.07
CA GLN A 179 15.08 15.79 -10.79
C GLN A 179 14.39 15.81 -9.42
N PRO A 180 13.17 15.24 -9.31
CA PRO A 180 12.43 15.23 -8.04
C PRO A 180 13.03 14.26 -7.03
N ILE A 181 12.76 14.49 -5.75
CA ILE A 181 12.90 13.46 -4.71
C ILE A 181 11.69 12.55 -4.81
N ARG A 182 11.93 11.24 -4.92
CA ARG A 182 10.88 10.24 -5.11
C ARG A 182 10.67 9.45 -3.83
N LEU A 183 9.44 9.45 -3.34
CA LEU A 183 9.05 8.72 -2.13
C LEU A 183 7.97 7.69 -2.47
N VAL A 184 8.02 6.54 -1.81
CA VAL A 184 6.94 5.56 -1.78
C VAL A 184 6.50 5.40 -0.34
N LEU A 185 5.21 5.62 -0.08
CA LEU A 185 4.60 5.42 1.22
C LEU A 185 3.77 4.15 1.19
N THR A 186 4.09 3.19 2.04
CA THR A 186 3.30 1.98 2.26
C THR A 186 2.53 2.12 3.56
N CYS A 187 1.22 2.28 3.46
CA CYS A 187 0.32 2.60 4.56
C CYS A 187 -0.56 1.40 4.89
N ARG A 188 -0.79 1.11 6.17
CA ARG A 188 -1.75 0.09 6.60
C ARG A 188 -2.70 0.62 7.67
N ARG A 189 -3.94 0.12 7.61
CA ARG A 189 -4.97 0.27 8.65
C ARG A 189 -5.76 -1.02 8.75
N GLY A 190 -5.60 -1.75 9.84
CA GLY A 190 -6.14 -3.10 9.98
C GLY A 190 -5.71 -4.01 8.81
N ASP A 191 -6.69 -4.50 8.06
CA ASP A 191 -6.51 -5.38 6.90
C ASP A 191 -6.22 -4.62 5.59
N ARG A 192 -6.39 -3.29 5.57
CA ARG A 192 -6.22 -2.46 4.37
C ARG A 192 -4.78 -1.99 4.22
N GLU A 193 -4.33 -1.95 2.97
CA GLU A 193 -3.01 -1.49 2.58
C GLU A 193 -3.10 -0.57 1.37
N TRP A 194 -2.30 0.50 1.36
CA TRP A 194 -2.14 1.43 0.24
C TRP A 194 -0.67 1.67 -0.04
N VAL A 195 -0.31 1.78 -1.32
CA VAL A 195 1.04 2.16 -1.77
C VAL A 195 0.93 3.45 -2.57
N LEU A 196 1.56 4.51 -2.10
CA LEU A 196 1.46 5.86 -2.66
C LEU A 196 2.82 6.34 -3.16
N ALA A 197 2.96 6.55 -4.47
CA ALA A 197 4.11 7.24 -5.03
C ALA A 197 3.94 8.76 -4.91
N ARG A 198 4.96 9.43 -4.39
CA ARG A 198 5.00 10.89 -4.21
C ARG A 198 6.31 11.45 -4.74
N GLN A 199 6.23 12.68 -5.22
CA GLN A 199 7.38 13.43 -5.70
C GLN A 199 7.43 14.76 -4.98
N LEU A 200 8.62 15.13 -4.51
CA LEU A 200 8.91 16.44 -3.95
C LEU A 200 9.85 17.16 -4.89
N GLU A 201 9.72 18.48 -4.91
CA GLU A 201 10.71 19.33 -5.54
C GLU A 201 12.08 19.11 -4.86
N ASN A 202 13.12 19.08 -5.68
CA ASN A 202 14.50 19.02 -5.21
C ASN A 202 15.05 20.46 -5.20
N PRO A 203 15.27 21.06 -4.01
CA PRO A 203 15.89 22.38 -3.94
C PRO A 203 17.24 22.40 -4.65
N LEU A 204 17.66 23.55 -5.16
CA LEU A 204 18.98 23.67 -5.76
C LEU A 204 20.06 23.43 -4.71
N PHE A 205 21.07 22.64 -5.06
CA PHE A 205 22.22 22.44 -4.20
C PHE A 205 23.08 23.70 -4.21
N ASP A 206 22.98 24.51 -3.16
CA ASP A 206 23.94 25.57 -2.91
C ASP A 206 25.21 24.93 -2.32
N ALA A 207 26.28 24.95 -3.12
CA ALA A 207 27.55 24.35 -2.72
C ALA A 207 28.22 25.09 -1.56
N GLY A 208 27.72 26.28 -1.18
CA GLY A 208 28.42 27.21 -0.31
C GLY A 208 29.68 27.71 -1.02
N THR A 209 29.67 28.97 -1.44
CA THR A 209 30.91 29.68 -1.79
C THR A 209 31.83 29.84 -0.60
#